data_AF-A0A1I0TSH3-F1
#
_entry.id   AF-A0A1I0TSH3-F1
#
_cell.length_a   1.000
_cell.length_b   1.000
_cell.length_c   1.000
_cell.angle_alpha   90.00
_cell.angle_beta   90.00
_cell.angle_gamma   90.00
#
_symmetry.space_group_name_H-M   'P 1'
#
loop_
_entity.id
_entity.type
_entity.pdbx_description
1 polymer ?
#
loop_
_entity_poly.entity_id
_entity_poly.type
_entity_poly.pdbx_seq_one_letter_code
_entity_poly.pdbx_strand_id
1 'polypeptide(L)'
;MLQGICIDTAATTVLERGKQYFLFPAGPNHYYVSKFPNANAHTGCFRKSLFQIVQEDEWPPEPSANNVPALDDSKVYKARLVWRTRGYRDTKLGMYYLRPSGTHAYFYYDKELKRHGGCFPLHWFADFREMDEEETETNEVVLETKAPKLETNEEMPENFEQMSIFDFVE
;
A
#
# COMPACT_ATOMS: atom_id res chain seq x y z
N MET A 1 -10.40 15.59 -2.59
CA MET A 1 -11.38 14.76 -3.33
C MET A 1 -12.40 14.21 -2.36
N LEU A 2 -13.61 14.78 -2.41
CA LEU A 2 -14.71 14.33 -1.56
C LEU A 2 -15.17 12.94 -2.00
N GLN A 3 -15.36 12.04 -1.04
CA GLN A 3 -16.05 10.78 -1.27
C GLN A 3 -17.36 10.79 -0.49
N GLY A 4 -18.35 10.05 -0.97
CA GLY A 4 -19.60 9.92 -0.25
C GLY A 4 -20.31 8.63 -0.56
N ILE A 5 -21.08 8.16 0.41
CA ILE A 5 -21.93 6.98 0.28
C ILE A 5 -23.31 7.45 -0.14
N CYS A 6 -23.86 6.82 -1.18
CA CYS A 6 -25.24 7.07 -1.60
C CYS A 6 -26.22 6.50 -0.56
N ILE A 7 -27.02 7.35 0.08
CA ILE A 7 -28.01 6.95 1.09
C ILE A 7 -29.34 6.61 0.42
N ASP A 8 -29.68 7.36 -0.62
CA ASP A 8 -30.94 7.30 -1.35
C ASP A 8 -30.68 7.34 -2.86
N THR A 9 -31.30 6.41 -3.59
CA THR A 9 -31.16 6.30 -5.04
C THR A 9 -32.16 7.17 -5.80
N ALA A 10 -33.16 7.75 -5.12
CA ALA A 10 -34.17 8.64 -5.70
C ALA A 10 -34.73 8.14 -7.06
N ALA A 11 -34.90 6.82 -7.18
CA ALA A 11 -35.32 6.11 -8.39
C ALA A 11 -34.39 6.20 -9.63
N THR A 12 -33.12 6.55 -9.46
CA THR A 12 -32.14 6.55 -10.55
C THR A 12 -31.43 5.20 -10.66
N THR A 13 -31.22 4.69 -11.88
CA THR A 13 -30.49 3.43 -12.14
C THR A 13 -28.97 3.55 -12.03
N VAL A 14 -28.45 4.79 -12.04
CA VAL A 14 -27.01 5.10 -12.04
C VAL A 14 -26.39 5.00 -10.64
N LEU A 15 -27.17 5.36 -9.61
CA LEU A 15 -26.74 5.35 -8.22
C LEU A 15 -27.17 4.05 -7.56
N GLU A 16 -26.26 3.48 -6.79
CA GLU A 16 -26.52 2.28 -6.02
C GLU A 16 -26.43 2.61 -4.53
N ARG A 17 -27.49 2.26 -3.80
CA ARG A 17 -27.59 2.53 -2.37
C ARG A 17 -26.45 1.83 -1.62
N GLY A 18 -25.76 2.55 -0.75
CA GLY A 18 -24.65 2.04 0.04
C GLY A 18 -23.31 1.97 -0.70
N LYS A 19 -23.24 2.31 -2.00
CA LYS A 19 -21.96 2.41 -2.70
C LYS A 19 -21.28 3.75 -2.46
N GLN A 20 -19.95 3.70 -2.40
CA GLN A 20 -19.09 4.87 -2.31
C GLN A 20 -18.80 5.43 -3.71
N TYR A 21 -18.90 6.75 -3.85
CA TYR A 21 -18.63 7.47 -5.08
C TYR A 21 -17.69 8.65 -4.81
N PHE A 22 -17.03 9.11 -5.87
CA PHE A 22 -16.26 10.34 -5.88
C PHE A 22 -17.20 11.52 -6.20
N LEU A 23 -17.19 12.52 -5.33
CA LEU A 23 -18.05 13.70 -5.40
C LEU A 23 -17.23 14.93 -5.77
N PHE A 24 -17.67 15.66 -6.79
CA PHE A 24 -17.08 16.92 -7.22
C PHE A 24 -18.12 18.04 -7.07
N PRO A 25 -17.80 19.18 -6.45
CA PRO A 25 -18.78 20.24 -6.20
C PRO A 25 -19.34 20.81 -7.51
N ALA A 26 -20.66 20.74 -7.67
CA ALA A 26 -21.40 21.29 -8.82
C ALA A 26 -22.34 22.40 -8.31
N GLY A 27 -21.77 23.56 -8.00
CA GLY A 27 -22.51 24.68 -7.42
C GLY A 27 -22.97 24.44 -5.96
N PRO A 28 -24.01 25.17 -5.49
CA PRO A 28 -24.36 25.20 -4.07
C PRO A 28 -25.03 23.92 -3.56
N ASN A 29 -25.85 23.27 -4.38
CA ASN A 29 -26.75 22.18 -3.95
C ASN A 29 -26.55 20.86 -4.69
N HIS A 30 -25.56 20.76 -5.58
CA HIS A 30 -25.32 19.55 -6.36
C HIS A 30 -23.85 19.10 -6.29
N TYR A 31 -23.64 17.80 -6.56
CA TYR A 31 -22.36 17.16 -6.78
C TYR A 31 -22.38 16.47 -8.15
N TYR A 32 -21.32 16.63 -8.92
CA TYR A 32 -20.99 15.68 -9.96
C TYR A 32 -20.46 14.41 -9.31
N VAL A 33 -21.00 13.27 -9.73
CA VAL A 33 -20.67 11.96 -9.16
C VAL A 33 -19.88 11.18 -10.19
N SER A 34 -18.81 10.53 -9.76
CA SER A 34 -18.05 9.58 -10.57
C SER A 34 -17.77 8.30 -9.79
N LYS A 35 -17.69 7.18 -10.52
CA LYS A 35 -17.17 5.91 -10.00
C LYS A 35 -15.64 5.89 -9.92
N PHE A 36 -14.97 6.77 -10.67
CA PHE A 36 -13.53 6.83 -10.78
C PHE A 36 -12.97 8.12 -10.15
N PRO A 37 -11.70 8.12 -9.71
CA PRO A 37 -11.02 9.32 -9.21
C PRO A 37 -10.61 10.26 -10.37
N ASN A 38 -11.53 10.56 -11.28
CA ASN A 38 -11.29 11.43 -12.43
C ASN A 38 -12.43 12.44 -12.58
N ALA A 39 -12.09 13.73 -12.57
CA ALA A 39 -13.04 14.82 -12.75
C ALA A 39 -13.69 14.83 -14.15
N ASN A 40 -13.08 14.24 -15.17
CA ASN A 40 -13.69 14.22 -16.51
C ASN A 40 -14.62 13.01 -16.75
N ALA A 41 -14.71 12.08 -15.78
CA ALA A 41 -15.48 10.84 -15.91
C ALA A 41 -16.76 10.86 -15.06
N HIS A 42 -17.50 11.97 -15.08
CA HIS A 42 -18.74 12.09 -14.30
C HIS A 42 -19.84 11.20 -14.88
N THR A 43 -20.50 10.44 -14.01
CA THR A 43 -21.69 9.65 -14.35
C THR A 43 -22.98 10.48 -14.32
N GLY A 44 -22.97 11.64 -13.66
CA GLY A 44 -24.12 12.54 -13.58
C GLY A 44 -23.97 13.62 -12.51
N CYS A 45 -24.98 14.48 -12.40
CA CYS A 45 -25.08 15.55 -11.40
C CYS A 45 -26.27 15.29 -10.48
N PHE A 46 -26.05 15.27 -9.17
CA PHE A 46 -27.01 14.84 -8.18
C PHE A 46 -27.06 15.78 -6.97
N ARG A 47 -28.18 15.80 -6.25
CA ARG A 47 -28.34 16.66 -5.06
C ARG A 47 -27.44 16.20 -3.92
N LYS A 48 -26.91 17.15 -3.15
CA LYS A 48 -26.07 16.87 -1.97
C LYS A 48 -26.77 16.00 -0.93
N SER A 49 -28.10 16.15 -0.79
CA SER A 49 -28.92 15.41 0.19
C SER A 49 -28.95 13.89 -0.04
N LEU A 50 -28.56 13.41 -1.22
CA LEU A 50 -28.55 11.97 -1.55
C LEU A 50 -27.28 11.26 -1.06
N PHE A 51 -26.27 12.01 -0.63
CA PHE A 51 -24.97 11.46 -0.24
C PHE A 51 -24.64 11.81 1.20
N GLN A 52 -24.17 10.81 1.93
CA GLN A 52 -23.43 11.03 3.16
C GLN A 52 -21.98 11.27 2.78
N ILE A 53 -21.46 12.47 3.05
CA ILE A 53 -20.04 12.74 2.84
C ILE A 53 -19.27 11.88 3.84
N VAL A 54 -18.58 10.88 3.32
CA VAL A 54 -17.56 10.14 4.08
C VAL A 54 -16.29 10.89 3.76
N GLN A 55 -16.00 11.84 4.64
CA GLN A 55 -14.91 12.78 4.48
C GLN A 55 -13.63 12.05 4.10
N GLU A 56 -12.88 12.73 3.24
CA GLU A 56 -11.56 12.39 2.76
C GLU A 56 -10.73 11.77 3.88
N ASP A 57 -10.19 10.56 3.67
CA ASP A 57 -9.04 10.07 4.44
C ASP A 57 -7.95 11.14 4.22
N GLU A 58 -7.96 12.20 5.05
CA GLU A 58 -6.94 13.25 5.07
C GLU A 58 -5.65 12.54 5.44
N TRP A 59 -4.96 12.09 4.40
CA TRP A 59 -3.71 11.43 4.55
C TRP A 59 -2.73 12.45 5.11
N PRO A 60 -2.02 12.14 6.21
CA PRO A 60 -1.11 13.10 6.79
C PRO A 60 -0.11 13.58 5.74
N PRO A 61 0.27 14.87 5.74
CA PRO A 61 1.29 15.35 4.82
C PRO A 61 2.58 14.54 5.00
N GLU A 62 3.30 14.35 3.91
CA GLU A 62 4.57 13.63 3.94
C GLU A 62 5.57 14.37 4.84
N PRO A 63 6.29 13.65 5.73
CA PRO A 63 7.35 14.26 6.52
C PRO A 63 8.44 14.88 5.64
N SER A 64 9.11 15.93 6.12
CA SER A 64 10.16 16.58 5.35
C SER A 64 11.42 15.70 5.25
N ALA A 65 11.97 15.56 4.04
CA ALA A 65 13.20 14.83 3.77
C ALA A 65 14.49 15.50 4.33
N ASN A 66 14.38 16.69 4.94
CA ASN A 66 15.55 17.45 5.40
C ASN A 66 16.19 16.88 6.67
N ASN A 67 15.48 16.05 7.45
CA ASN A 67 15.95 15.51 8.73
C ASN A 67 16.37 14.04 8.63
N VAL A 68 16.93 13.62 7.49
CA VAL A 68 17.41 12.24 7.34
C VAL A 68 18.81 12.12 7.97
N PRO A 69 19.01 11.25 8.97
CA PRO A 69 20.35 10.97 9.47
C PRO A 69 21.19 10.27 8.40
N ALA A 70 22.47 10.63 8.31
CA ALA A 70 23.43 9.90 7.47
C ALA A 70 23.73 8.55 8.14
N LEU A 71 23.04 7.51 7.68
CA LEU A 71 23.22 6.13 8.16
C LEU A 71 24.23 5.40 7.26
N ASP A 72 24.98 4.47 7.86
CA ASP A 72 25.93 3.61 7.14
C ASP A 72 25.20 2.47 6.41
N ASP A 73 25.39 2.37 5.09
CA ASP A 73 24.83 1.34 4.19
C ASP A 73 25.26 -0.10 4.55
N SER A 74 26.31 -0.25 5.36
CA SER A 74 26.85 -1.55 5.79
C SER A 74 26.15 -2.12 7.02
N LYS A 75 25.40 -1.29 7.77
CA LYS A 75 24.78 -1.67 9.04
C LYS A 75 23.27 -1.92 8.91
N VAL A 76 22.74 -2.69 9.86
CA VAL A 76 21.29 -2.93 9.99
C VAL A 76 20.76 -2.08 11.14
N TYR A 77 19.64 -1.40 10.88
CA TYR A 77 18.98 -0.55 11.86
C TYR A 77 17.59 -1.10 12.16
N LYS A 78 17.09 -0.83 13.34
CA LYS A 78 15.69 -1.01 13.69
C LYS A 78 15.04 0.36 13.74
N ALA A 79 13.95 0.54 13.01
CA ALA A 79 13.23 1.81 13.00
C ALA A 79 11.73 1.60 12.87
N ARG A 80 10.97 2.63 13.24
CA ARG A 80 9.52 2.64 13.15
C ARG A 80 9.07 3.31 11.87
N LEU A 81 8.26 2.64 11.06
CA LEU A 81 7.57 3.27 9.93
C LEU A 81 6.47 4.19 10.49
N VAL A 82 6.65 5.50 10.33
CA VAL A 82 5.71 6.54 10.82
C VAL A 82 4.78 7.04 9.73
N TRP A 83 5.22 6.98 8.47
CA TRP A 83 4.45 7.46 7.34
C TRP A 83 4.60 6.53 6.14
N ARG A 84 3.60 6.52 5.24
CA ARG A 84 3.62 5.76 3.99
C ARG A 84 2.71 6.47 2.98
N THR A 85 2.96 6.35 1.68
CA THR A 85 2.04 6.90 0.67
C THR A 85 0.73 6.11 0.62
N ARG A 86 -0.37 6.74 0.18
CA ARG A 86 -1.70 6.11 0.01
C ARG A 86 -1.68 4.77 -0.72
N GLY A 87 -0.79 4.60 -1.72
CA GLY A 87 -0.64 3.35 -2.47
C GLY A 87 -0.14 2.16 -1.64
N TYR A 88 0.47 2.41 -0.48
CA TYR A 88 1.02 1.41 0.42
C TYR A 88 0.14 1.16 1.65
N ARG A 89 -1.18 1.35 1.55
CA ARG A 89 -2.13 1.24 2.68
C ARG A 89 -2.02 -0.09 3.43
N ASP A 90 -1.69 -1.18 2.73
CA ASP A 90 -1.60 -2.52 3.30
C ASP A 90 -0.35 -2.72 4.19
N THR A 91 0.67 -1.89 4.04
CA THR A 91 1.96 -2.03 4.76
C THR A 91 1.85 -1.44 6.15
N LYS A 92 1.62 -2.26 7.18
CA LYS A 92 1.34 -1.82 8.57
C LYS A 92 2.37 -0.79 9.09
N LEU A 93 1.90 0.22 9.82
CA LEU A 93 2.79 1.15 10.52
C LEU A 93 3.30 0.43 11.79
N GLY A 94 4.60 0.23 11.90
CA GLY A 94 5.18 -0.62 12.94
C GLY A 94 6.70 -0.55 12.97
N MET A 95 7.31 -1.45 13.75
CA MET A 95 8.77 -1.58 13.84
C MET A 95 9.28 -2.54 12.76
N TYR A 96 10.33 -2.13 12.07
CA TYR A 96 10.95 -2.88 10.97
C TYR A 96 12.47 -2.85 11.08
N TYR A 97 13.11 -3.84 10.46
CA TYR A 97 14.55 -3.85 10.26
C TYR A 97 14.88 -3.19 8.92
N LEU A 98 15.88 -2.33 8.91
CA LEU A 98 16.25 -1.48 7.78
C LEU A 98 17.69 -1.74 7.37
N ARG A 99 17.90 -1.76 6.06
CA ARG A 99 19.21 -1.62 5.45
C ARG A 99 19.20 -0.34 4.60
N PRO A 100 19.89 0.72 5.03
CA PRO A 100 19.97 1.96 4.27
C PRO A 100 20.74 1.73 2.96
N SER A 101 20.34 2.50 1.96
CA SER A 101 20.90 2.53 0.61
C SER A 101 20.79 3.97 0.10
N GLY A 102 21.66 4.83 0.61
CA GLY A 102 21.69 6.26 0.27
C GLY A 102 20.45 7.02 0.78
N THR A 103 19.51 7.38 -0.11
CA THR A 103 18.31 8.16 0.23
C THR A 103 17.10 7.31 0.65
N HIS A 104 17.18 6.00 0.42
CA HIS A 104 16.12 5.04 0.72
C HIS A 104 16.66 3.93 1.61
N ALA A 105 15.77 3.14 2.20
CA ALA A 105 16.11 1.94 2.95
C ALA A 105 15.23 0.77 2.54
N TYR A 106 15.85 -0.40 2.42
CA TYR A 106 15.14 -1.66 2.32
C TYR A 106 14.66 -2.05 3.71
N PHE A 107 13.37 -2.37 3.86
CA PHE A 107 12.82 -2.80 5.13
C PHE A 107 12.41 -4.28 5.11
N TYR A 108 12.54 -4.91 6.28
CA TYR A 108 12.34 -6.33 6.49
C TYR A 108 11.48 -6.56 7.73
N TYR A 109 10.65 -7.60 7.70
CA TYR A 109 9.82 -8.02 8.82
C TYR A 109 10.61 -8.79 9.88
N ASP A 110 11.65 -9.51 9.45
CA ASP A 110 12.43 -10.41 10.28
C ASP A 110 13.84 -9.87 10.54
N LYS A 111 14.41 -10.28 11.67
CA LYS A 111 15.80 -9.96 12.04
C LYS A 111 16.82 -10.59 11.08
N GLU A 112 16.46 -11.74 10.50
CA GLU A 112 17.30 -12.49 9.55
C GLU A 112 17.26 -11.94 8.11
N LEU A 113 16.55 -10.82 7.86
CA LEU A 113 16.47 -10.15 6.55
C LEU A 113 15.90 -11.02 5.40
N LYS A 114 15.22 -12.14 5.70
CA LYS A 114 14.64 -13.04 4.69
C LYS A 114 13.36 -12.51 4.06
N ARG A 115 12.46 -11.94 4.88
CA ARG A 115 11.19 -11.37 4.40
C ARG A 115 11.35 -9.90 4.08
N HIS A 116 11.67 -9.63 2.82
CA HIS A 116 11.69 -8.28 2.26
C HIS A 116 10.27 -7.69 2.25
N GLY A 117 10.12 -6.45 2.70
CA GLY A 117 8.85 -5.73 2.66
C GLY A 117 8.79 -4.67 1.57
N GLY A 118 9.95 -4.17 1.12
CA GLY A 118 10.06 -3.16 0.07
C GLY A 118 11.20 -2.17 0.32
N CYS A 119 11.19 -1.08 -0.43
CA CYS A 119 12.15 0.00 -0.33
C CYS A 119 11.40 1.32 -0.11
N PHE A 120 11.65 2.00 1.00
CA PHE A 120 11.01 3.25 1.36
C PHE A 120 12.02 4.35 1.67
N PRO A 121 11.68 5.64 1.46
CA PRO A 121 12.52 6.75 1.84
C PRO A 121 12.84 6.76 3.34
N LEU A 122 14.06 7.18 3.70
CA LEU A 122 14.50 7.20 5.10
C LEU A 122 13.65 8.14 5.98
N HIS A 123 13.17 9.27 5.46
CA HIS A 123 12.36 10.22 6.22
C HIS A 123 10.96 9.70 6.59
N TRP A 124 10.54 8.55 6.05
CA TRP A 124 9.30 7.88 6.47
C TRP A 124 9.46 7.06 7.75
N PHE A 125 10.70 6.88 8.21
CA PHE A 125 11.02 6.16 9.42
C PHE A 125 11.44 7.11 10.54
N ALA A 126 11.12 6.71 11.76
CA ALA A 126 11.54 7.39 12.99
C ALA A 126 12.21 6.38 13.94
N ASP A 127 12.87 6.87 14.98
CA ASP A 127 13.48 6.07 16.04
C ASP A 127 14.51 5.05 15.52
N PHE A 128 15.50 5.53 14.75
CA PHE A 128 16.60 4.68 14.28
C PHE A 128 17.45 4.19 15.46
N ARG A 129 17.56 2.87 15.57
CA ARG A 129 18.44 2.18 16.52
C ARG A 129 19.38 1.26 15.76
N GLU A 130 20.68 1.44 15.93
CA GLU A 130 21.69 0.50 15.44
C GLU A 130 21.50 -0.85 16.14
N MET A 131 21.48 -1.93 15.36
CA MET A 131 21.55 -3.29 15.90
C MET A 131 23.02 -3.69 15.82
N ASP A 132 23.70 -3.69 16.96
CA ASP A 132 25.02 -4.31 17.05
C ASP A 132 24.86 -5.82 16.92
N GLU A 133 25.78 -6.48 16.20
CA GLU A 133 25.75 -7.91 15.90
C GLU A 133 25.68 -8.79 17.17
N GLU A 134 26.00 -8.23 18.34
CA GLU A 134 26.02 -8.89 19.65
C GLU A 134 24.62 -9.21 20.22
N GLU A 135 23.54 -8.56 19.76
CA GLU A 135 22.17 -8.89 20.24
C GLU A 135 21.54 -10.09 19.51
N THR A 136 22.24 -10.71 18.56
CA THR A 136 21.72 -11.81 17.71
C THR A 136 21.62 -13.15 18.43
N GLU A 137 22.32 -13.33 19.55
CA GLU A 137 22.56 -14.65 20.15
C GLU A 137 21.60 -15.05 21.29
N THR A 138 20.74 -14.16 21.81
CA THR A 138 20.04 -14.41 23.10
C THR A 138 18.58 -14.88 23.02
N ASN A 139 18.05 -15.24 21.84
CA ASN A 139 16.70 -15.83 21.74
C ASN A 139 16.69 -17.23 21.08
N GLU A 140 17.75 -18.01 21.25
CA GLU A 140 17.59 -19.47 21.27
C GLU A 140 16.89 -19.83 22.58
N VAL A 141 15.59 -20.11 22.58
CA VAL A 141 14.92 -21.03 23.52
C VAL A 141 13.42 -21.14 23.18
N VAL A 142 13.05 -22.37 22.75
CA VAL A 142 11.72 -23.01 22.61
C VAL A 142 10.80 -22.45 21.50
N LEU A 143 10.43 -23.22 20.46
CA LEU A 143 9.74 -24.51 20.54
C LEU A 143 10.03 -25.41 19.32
N GLU A 144 10.62 -26.56 19.60
CA GLU A 144 10.63 -27.72 18.71
C GLU A 144 9.23 -28.37 18.62
N THR A 145 8.81 -28.59 17.37
CA THR A 145 8.12 -29.78 16.84
C THR A 145 6.61 -30.00 17.12
N LYS A 146 5.79 -29.91 16.05
CA LYS A 146 5.39 -31.09 15.25
C LYS A 146 4.52 -30.77 14.01
N ALA A 147 4.98 -31.30 12.87
CA ALA A 147 4.27 -31.82 11.69
C ALA A 147 3.70 -30.84 10.62
N PRO A 148 3.52 -31.29 9.35
CA PRO A 148 4.32 -32.23 8.56
C PRO A 148 4.83 -31.62 7.24
N LYS A 149 5.82 -32.27 6.62
CA LYS A 149 6.37 -31.94 5.30
C LYS A 149 5.30 -32.09 4.22
N LEU A 150 5.19 -31.10 3.33
CA LEU A 150 4.48 -31.22 2.07
C LEU A 150 5.50 -30.94 0.97
N GLU A 151 6.04 -32.01 0.39
CA GLU A 151 6.83 -31.96 -0.83
C GLU A 151 5.86 -31.79 -2.00
N THR A 152 5.84 -30.61 -2.60
CA THR A 152 5.32 -30.42 -3.96
C THR A 152 6.50 -30.46 -4.91
N ASN A 153 6.67 -31.59 -5.59
CA ASN A 153 7.47 -31.66 -6.80
C ASN A 153 6.71 -30.90 -7.89
N GLU A 154 7.16 -29.71 -8.25
CA GLU A 154 6.76 -29.05 -9.49
C GLU A 154 7.83 -29.36 -10.54
N GLU A 155 7.55 -30.34 -11.38
CA GLU A 155 8.29 -30.55 -12.63
C GLU A 155 8.03 -29.33 -13.54
N MET A 156 9.09 -28.61 -13.88
CA MET A 156 9.04 -27.57 -14.91
C MET A 156 8.68 -28.20 -16.26
N PRO A 157 7.63 -27.76 -16.96
CA PRO A 157 7.46 -28.13 -18.36
C PRO A 157 8.52 -27.41 -19.22
N GLU A 158 9.41 -28.18 -19.85
CA GLU A 158 10.49 -27.69 -20.74
C GLU A 158 10.03 -27.24 -22.13
N ASN A 159 8.73 -27.15 -22.41
CA ASN A 159 8.23 -26.74 -23.72
C ASN A 159 7.29 -25.54 -23.63
N PHE A 160 7.77 -24.38 -24.07
CA PHE A 160 6.90 -23.27 -24.49
C PHE A 160 6.84 -23.28 -26.02
N GLU A 161 5.78 -23.86 -26.60
CA GLU A 161 5.46 -23.65 -28.01
C GLU A 161 4.91 -22.22 -28.21
N GLN A 162 5.66 -21.42 -28.95
CA GLN A 162 5.26 -20.07 -29.33
C GLN A 162 4.25 -20.15 -30.48
N MET A 163 2.96 -19.99 -30.19
CA MET A 163 1.93 -19.88 -31.23
C MET A 163 1.89 -18.45 -31.79
N SER A 164 2.35 -18.27 -33.03
CA SER A 164 2.19 -17.01 -33.78
C SER A 164 0.73 -16.83 -34.20
N ILE A 165 0.11 -15.70 -33.85
CA ILE A 165 -1.34 -15.45 -34.00
C ILE A 165 -1.72 -14.66 -35.26
N PHE A 166 -0.83 -14.59 -36.26
CA PHE A 166 -1.07 -13.80 -37.48
C PHE A 166 -0.98 -14.65 -38.74
N ASP A 167 -2.12 -15.17 -39.17
CA ASP A 167 -2.32 -15.51 -40.57
C ASP A 167 -2.93 -14.27 -41.25
N PHE A 168 -2.11 -13.57 -42.03
CA PHE A 168 -2.61 -12.63 -43.04
C PHE A 168 -3.20 -13.47 -44.18
N VAL A 169 -4.51 -13.36 -44.38
CA VAL A 169 -5.19 -13.85 -45.58
C VAL A 169 -5.03 -12.79 -46.66
N GLU A 170 -4.45 -13.17 -47.79
CA GLU A 170 -4.39 -12.41 -49.04
C GLU A 170 -5.56 -12.79 -49.95
#